data_AF-A0AAD5U6B1-F1
#
_entry.id   AF-A0AAD5U6B1-F1
#
_cell.length_a   1.000
_cell.length_b   1.000
_cell.length_c   1.000
_cell.angle_alpha   90.00
_cell.angle_beta   90.00
_cell.angle_gamma   90.00
#
_symmetry.space_group_name_H-M   'P 1'
#
loop_
_entity.id
_entity.type
_entity.pdbx_description
1 polymer ?
#
loop_
_entity_poly.entity_id
_entity_poly.type
_entity_poly.pdbx_seq_one_letter_code
_entity_poly.pdbx_strand_id
1 'polypeptide(L)'
;MMNRRKEVVEEDASKNLFSPEFTNVQCLLISEVRVLLQAKKENIKKEGGQKNVAEIIQKTIDYCDKFSKFQNKNTVKEVRQLFDPRDDEERRVDLHFNQFEVAQLANLCCETTEEAKILIPSLAEKDDDQLQNKLTEMQNLKKYGN
;
A
#
# COMPACT_ATOMS: atom_id res chain seq x y z
N MET A 1 -41.15 6.52 14.33
CA MET A 1 -40.52 7.79 13.92
C MET A 1 -39.10 7.76 14.46
N MET A 2 -37.98 7.89 13.75
CA MET A 2 -37.66 8.35 12.39
C MET A 2 -36.61 7.39 11.82
N ASN A 3 -36.78 6.95 10.57
CA ASN A 3 -35.76 6.21 9.84
C ASN A 3 -34.66 7.21 9.47
N ARG A 4 -33.61 7.33 10.31
CA ARG A 4 -32.45 8.18 10.03
C ARG A 4 -31.76 7.58 8.81
N ARG A 5 -32.10 8.08 7.62
CA ARG A 5 -31.35 7.79 6.39
C ARG A 5 -29.89 8.11 6.71
N LYS A 6 -29.03 7.09 6.78
CA LYS A 6 -27.59 7.33 6.70
C LYS A 6 -27.39 8.03 5.36
N GLU A 7 -26.92 9.27 5.37
CA GLU A 7 -26.37 9.86 4.15
C GLU A 7 -25.29 8.90 3.68
N VAL A 8 -25.52 8.27 2.53
CA VAL A 8 -24.50 7.48 1.86
C VAL A 8 -23.57 8.52 1.27
N VAL A 9 -22.46 8.78 1.94
CA VAL A 9 -21.35 9.53 1.37
C VAL A 9 -20.87 8.73 0.17
N GLU A 10 -20.89 9.33 -1.02
CA GLU A 10 -20.36 8.70 -2.22
C GLU A 10 -18.84 8.57 -2.09
N GLU A 11 -18.35 7.33 -1.98
CA GLU A 11 -16.92 7.04 -1.88
C GLU A 11 -16.24 7.21 -3.25
N ASP A 12 -15.07 7.84 -3.25
CA ASP A 12 -14.27 8.09 -4.45
C ASP A 12 -12.78 8.02 -4.12
N ALA A 13 -12.19 6.85 -4.41
CA ALA A 13 -10.77 6.61 -4.19
C ALA A 13 -9.85 7.54 -5.01
N SER A 14 -10.31 8.05 -6.16
CA SER A 14 -9.52 9.00 -6.96
C SER A 14 -9.36 10.36 -6.28
N LYS A 15 -10.21 10.66 -5.30
CA LYS A 15 -10.20 11.89 -4.51
C LYS A 15 -9.86 11.65 -3.03
N ASN A 16 -9.41 10.44 -2.67
CA ASN A 16 -9.23 10.00 -1.27
C ASN A 16 -10.50 10.14 -0.41
N LEU A 17 -11.68 10.00 -1.00
CA LEU A 17 -12.95 10.04 -0.28
C LEU A 17 -13.34 8.62 0.11
N PHE A 18 -13.07 8.28 1.37
CA PHE A 18 -13.41 6.97 1.94
C PHE A 18 -14.40 7.14 3.10
N SER A 19 -15.13 6.07 3.43
CA SER A 19 -15.94 6.05 4.65
C SER A 19 -15.11 6.39 5.90
N PRO A 20 -15.73 6.98 6.94
CA PRO A 20 -15.04 7.34 8.17
C PRO A 20 -14.30 6.17 8.85
N GLU A 21 -14.74 4.93 8.63
CA GLU A 21 -14.08 3.71 9.13
C GLU A 21 -12.67 3.48 8.55
N PHE A 22 -12.33 4.12 7.42
CA PHE A 22 -11.01 4.09 6.81
C PHE A 22 -10.19 5.37 7.08
N THR A 23 -10.64 6.21 8.03
CA THR A 23 -9.83 7.34 8.49
C THR A 23 -8.73 6.84 9.42
N ASN A 24 -7.48 7.29 9.22
CA ASN A 24 -6.31 6.92 10.03
C ASN A 24 -5.99 5.41 10.07
N VAL A 25 -6.45 4.64 9.08
CA VAL A 25 -6.08 3.22 8.96
C VAL A 25 -4.79 3.07 8.17
N GLN A 26 -3.96 2.10 8.56
CA GLN A 26 -2.76 1.75 7.81
C GLN A 26 -3.13 0.79 6.67
N CYS A 27 -2.84 1.19 5.43
CA CYS A 27 -2.95 0.30 4.28
C CYS A 27 -1.75 -0.65 4.25
N LEU A 28 -1.98 -1.91 3.89
CA LEU A 28 -0.91 -2.89 3.67
C LEU A 28 -0.50 -2.96 2.20
N LEU A 29 0.79 -3.11 1.94
CA LEU A 29 1.32 -3.39 0.60
C LEU A 29 1.02 -4.84 0.22
N ILE A 30 0.85 -5.15 -1.05
CA ILE A 30 0.70 -6.54 -1.55
C ILE A 30 1.87 -7.40 -1.05
N SER A 31 3.08 -6.83 -1.07
CA SER A 31 4.29 -7.50 -0.58
C SER A 31 4.29 -7.74 0.92
N GLU A 32 3.68 -6.87 1.73
CA GLU A 32 3.52 -7.09 3.18
C GLU A 32 2.45 -8.15 3.46
N VAL A 33 1.31 -8.08 2.77
CA VAL A 33 0.22 -9.07 2.90
C VAL A 33 0.77 -10.47 2.62
N ARG A 34 1.62 -10.61 1.59
CA ARG A 34 2.30 -11.87 1.28
C ARG A 34 3.08 -12.43 2.46
N VAL A 35 3.96 -11.62 3.06
CA VAL A 35 4.80 -12.03 4.20
C VAL A 35 3.95 -12.41 5.40
N LEU A 36 2.91 -11.62 5.69
CA LEU A 36 2.00 -11.87 6.81
C LEU A 36 1.18 -13.15 6.62
N LEU A 37 0.63 -13.37 5.43
CA LEU A 37 -0.21 -14.53 5.14
C LEU A 37 0.60 -15.81 5.04
N GLN A 38 1.83 -15.77 4.51
CA GLN A 38 2.73 -16.93 4.53
C GLN A 38 3.03 -17.38 5.97
N ALA A 39 3.36 -16.44 6.86
CA ALA A 39 3.55 -16.75 8.29
C ALA A 39 2.27 -17.29 8.94
N LYS A 40 1.10 -16.71 8.62
CA LYS A 40 -0.19 -17.18 9.14
C LYS A 40 -0.53 -18.60 8.67
N LYS A 41 -0.25 -18.93 7.41
CA LYS A 41 -0.46 -20.25 6.82
C LYS A 41 0.36 -21.32 7.54
N GLU A 42 1.61 -21.02 7.91
CA GLU A 42 2.44 -21.94 8.69
C GLU A 42 1.86 -22.23 10.07
N ASN A 43 1.32 -21.21 10.75
CA ASN A 43 0.69 -21.37 12.06
C ASN A 43 -0.60 -22.20 11.96
N ILE A 44 -1.45 -21.95 10.95
CA ILE A 44 -2.68 -22.72 10.72
C ILE A 44 -2.38 -24.21 10.48
N LYS A 45 -1.30 -24.52 9.75
CA LYS A 45 -0.86 -25.90 9.53
C LYS A 45 -0.45 -26.60 10.83
N LYS A 46 0.19 -25.89 11.77
CA LYS A 46 0.60 -26.41 13.08
C LYS A 46 -0.58 -26.65 14.00
N GLU A 47 -1.60 -25.78 13.93
CA GLU A 47 -2.76 -25.79 14.84
C GLU A 47 -3.95 -26.63 14.34
N GLY A 48 -3.86 -27.28 13.17
CA GLY A 48 -4.94 -28.12 12.63
C GLY A 48 -6.20 -27.33 12.20
N GLY A 49 -6.02 -26.10 11.71
CA GLY A 49 -7.11 -25.13 11.51
C GLY A 49 -8.15 -25.46 10.43
N GLN A 50 -9.19 -24.61 10.36
CA GLN A 50 -10.37 -24.79 9.51
C GLN A 50 -10.06 -24.71 8.00
N LYS A 51 -10.54 -25.69 7.22
CA LYS A 51 -10.25 -25.86 5.78
C LYS A 51 -10.63 -24.66 4.90
N ASN A 52 -11.77 -24.01 5.15
CA ASN A 52 -12.26 -22.90 4.31
C ASN A 52 -11.41 -21.63 4.45
N VAL A 53 -10.95 -21.33 5.68
CA VAL A 53 -10.05 -20.20 5.95
C VAL A 53 -8.70 -20.42 5.24
N ALA A 54 -8.24 -21.67 5.20
CA ALA A 54 -7.02 -22.02 4.48
C ALA A 54 -7.13 -21.82 2.96
N GLU A 55 -8.30 -22.03 2.34
CA GLU A 55 -8.49 -21.82 0.89
C GLU A 55 -8.44 -20.34 0.51
N ILE A 56 -9.13 -19.47 1.26
CA ILE A 56 -9.10 -18.01 1.00
C ILE A 56 -7.67 -17.49 1.18
N ILE A 57 -7.00 -17.89 2.26
CA ILE A 57 -5.60 -17.52 2.52
C ILE A 57 -4.71 -18.01 1.37
N GLN A 58 -4.91 -19.22 0.88
CA GLN A 58 -4.12 -19.76 -0.24
C GLN A 58 -4.30 -18.90 -1.50
N LYS A 59 -5.54 -18.60 -1.89
CA LYS A 59 -5.81 -17.76 -3.08
C LYS A 59 -5.21 -16.36 -2.94
N THR A 60 -5.28 -15.77 -1.74
CA THR A 60 -4.68 -14.45 -1.50
C THR A 60 -3.14 -14.51 -1.54
N ILE A 61 -2.53 -15.57 -0.99
CA ILE A 61 -1.08 -15.78 -1.11
C ILE A 61 -0.69 -15.91 -2.58
N ASP A 62 -1.41 -16.70 -3.38
CA ASP A 62 -1.10 -16.91 -4.80
C ASP A 62 -1.19 -15.58 -5.58
N TYR A 63 -2.20 -14.76 -5.28
CA TYR A 63 -2.31 -13.40 -5.83
C TYR A 63 -1.11 -12.53 -5.42
N CYS A 64 -0.80 -12.50 -4.12
CA CYS A 64 0.31 -11.70 -3.62
C CYS A 64 1.67 -12.17 -4.16
N ASP A 65 1.90 -13.48 -4.30
CA ASP A 65 3.12 -14.03 -4.90
C ASP A 65 3.29 -13.57 -6.35
N LYS A 66 2.19 -13.52 -7.12
CA LYS A 66 2.19 -13.07 -8.51
C LYS A 66 2.42 -11.58 -8.69
N PHE A 67 1.83 -10.75 -7.82
CA PHE A 67 1.81 -9.28 -8.00
C PHE A 67 2.74 -8.51 -7.06
N SER A 68 3.38 -9.18 -6.10
CA SER A 68 4.37 -8.57 -5.21
C SER A 68 5.54 -8.02 -6.00
N LYS A 69 5.80 -6.73 -5.85
CA LYS A 69 6.91 -6.02 -6.51
C LYS A 69 8.24 -6.17 -5.76
N PHE A 70 8.16 -6.46 -4.46
CA PHE A 70 9.31 -6.60 -3.57
C PHE A 70 9.33 -8.00 -2.95
N GLN A 71 10.37 -8.77 -3.26
CA GLN A 71 10.47 -10.18 -2.85
C GLN A 71 11.07 -10.32 -1.45
N ASN A 72 12.05 -9.48 -1.12
CA ASN A 72 12.77 -9.52 0.14
C ASN A 72 12.05 -8.73 1.24
N LYS A 73 11.94 -9.32 2.44
CA LYS A 73 11.30 -8.70 3.61
C LYS A 73 11.98 -7.40 4.07
N ASN A 74 13.30 -7.29 3.91
CA ASN A 74 14.03 -6.06 4.27
C ASN A 74 13.68 -4.94 3.29
N THR A 75 13.69 -5.23 1.99
CA THR A 75 13.29 -4.29 0.94
C THR A 75 11.86 -3.79 1.12
N VAL A 76 10.92 -4.67 1.51
CA VAL A 76 9.54 -4.27 1.84
C VAL A 76 9.51 -3.24 2.98
N LYS A 77 10.35 -3.41 4.01
CA LYS A 77 10.44 -2.45 5.12
C LYS A 77 11.06 -1.13 4.68
N GLU A 78 12.12 -1.18 3.89
CA GLU A 78 12.79 0.03 3.38
C GLU A 78 11.86 0.84 2.47
N VAL A 79 11.09 0.18 1.62
CA VAL A 79 10.05 0.84 0.79
C VAL A 79 8.99 1.49 1.67
N ARG A 80 8.60 0.86 2.79
CA ARG A 80 7.65 1.48 3.72
C ARG A 80 8.23 2.71 4.41
N GLN A 81 9.49 2.64 4.82
CA GLN A 81 10.21 3.74 5.49
C GLN A 81 10.40 4.94 4.54
N LEU A 82 10.59 4.69 3.25
CA LEU A 82 10.72 5.74 2.24
C LEU A 82 9.56 6.75 2.24
N PHE A 83 8.34 6.32 2.59
CA PHE A 83 7.15 7.16 2.66
C PHE A 83 6.75 7.52 4.11
N ASP A 84 7.64 7.32 5.08
CA ASP A 84 7.42 7.70 6.46
C ASP A 84 7.61 9.22 6.62
N PRO A 85 6.61 9.96 7.13
CA PRO A 85 6.72 11.41 7.31
C PRO A 85 7.89 11.84 8.19
N ARG A 86 8.39 10.97 9.07
CA ARG A 86 9.54 11.25 9.93
C ARG A 86 10.84 11.38 9.14
N ASP A 87 10.98 10.62 8.05
CA ASP A 87 12.13 10.72 7.16
C ASP A 87 12.07 12.00 6.30
N ASP A 88 10.87 12.54 6.08
CA ASP A 88 10.66 13.78 5.32
C ASP A 88 11.08 15.03 6.11
N GLU A 89 10.90 15.04 7.43
CA GLU A 89 11.39 16.12 8.31
C GLU A 89 12.92 16.26 8.25
N GLU A 90 13.65 15.13 8.26
CA GLU A 90 15.12 15.13 8.14
C GLU A 90 15.58 15.60 6.74
N ARG A 91 14.80 15.28 5.70
CA ARG A 91 15.12 15.59 4.29
C ARG A 91 14.58 16.94 3.80
N ARG A 92 13.81 17.67 4.64
CA ARG A 92 13.14 18.93 4.30
C ARG A 92 12.20 18.79 3.09
N VAL A 93 11.51 17.66 3.01
CA VAL A 93 10.51 17.36 1.98
C VAL A 93 9.13 17.67 2.54
N ASP A 94 8.38 18.60 1.93
CA ASP A 94 7.00 18.91 2.33
C ASP A 94 6.02 18.10 1.48
N LEU A 95 6.16 16.77 1.52
CA LEU A 95 5.39 15.85 0.68
C LEU A 95 4.64 14.83 1.54
N HIS A 96 3.44 15.19 1.95
CA HIS A 96 2.61 14.31 2.78
C HIS A 96 1.85 13.30 1.94
N PHE A 97 2.14 12.00 2.07
CA PHE A 97 1.34 10.94 1.43
C PHE A 97 0.31 10.37 2.40
N ASN A 98 -0.91 10.12 1.92
CA ASN A 98 -1.84 9.32 2.70
C ASN A 98 -1.56 7.81 2.54
N GLN A 99 -2.12 6.99 3.42
CA GLN A 99 -1.86 5.56 3.47
C GLN A 99 -2.30 4.83 2.17
N PHE A 100 -3.37 5.29 1.53
CA PHE A 100 -3.85 4.74 0.27
C PHE A 100 -2.89 5.07 -0.88
N GLU A 101 -2.44 6.32 -0.99
CA GLU A 101 -1.45 6.78 -1.97
C GLU A 101 -0.14 5.98 -1.87
N VAL A 102 0.39 5.80 -0.66
CA VAL A 102 1.60 4.98 -0.43
C VAL A 102 1.39 3.55 -0.93
N ALA A 103 0.24 2.95 -0.60
CA ALA A 103 -0.07 1.60 -1.05
C ALA A 103 -0.20 1.51 -2.57
N GLN A 104 -0.85 2.47 -3.22
CA GLN A 104 -0.98 2.50 -4.68
C GLN A 104 0.38 2.67 -5.35
N LEU A 105 1.21 3.62 -4.92
CA LEU A 105 2.55 3.86 -5.46
C LEU A 105 3.43 2.59 -5.40
N ALA A 106 3.47 1.93 -4.25
CA ALA A 106 4.29 0.73 -4.06
C ALA A 106 3.73 -0.50 -4.79
N ASN A 107 2.41 -0.67 -4.85
CA ASN A 107 1.78 -1.83 -5.51
C ASN A 107 1.84 -1.73 -7.04
N LEU A 108 1.58 -0.54 -7.58
CA LEU A 108 1.67 -0.27 -9.02
C LEU A 108 3.14 -0.17 -9.45
N CYS A 109 4.01 0.28 -8.55
CA CYS A 109 5.43 0.49 -8.79
C CYS A 109 5.67 1.52 -9.90
N CYS A 110 4.98 2.66 -9.81
CA CYS A 110 5.09 3.74 -10.79
C CYS A 110 6.55 4.19 -10.97
N GLU A 111 6.92 4.56 -12.18
CA GLU A 111 8.28 4.93 -12.56
C GLU A 111 8.43 6.44 -12.76
N THR A 112 7.38 7.08 -13.26
CA THR A 112 7.38 8.53 -13.54
C THR A 112 6.28 9.25 -12.76
N THR A 113 6.52 10.53 -12.46
CA THR A 113 5.52 11.41 -11.87
C THR A 113 4.24 11.49 -12.72
N GLU A 114 4.38 11.55 -14.04
CA GLU A 114 3.24 11.58 -14.98
C GLU A 114 2.38 10.30 -14.83
N GLU A 115 3.00 9.12 -14.85
CA GLU A 115 2.30 7.86 -14.65
C GLU A 115 1.61 7.82 -13.27
N ALA A 116 2.32 8.23 -12.22
CA ALA A 116 1.78 8.23 -10.87
C ALA A 116 0.53 9.13 -10.75
N LYS A 117 0.56 10.34 -11.31
CA LYS A 117 -0.58 11.27 -11.27
C LYS A 117 -1.74 10.82 -12.15
N ILE A 118 -1.47 10.13 -13.27
CA ILE A 118 -2.53 9.56 -14.12
C ILE A 118 -3.23 8.39 -13.41
N LEU A 119 -2.46 7.48 -12.81
CA LEU A 119 -3.01 6.29 -12.15
C LEU A 119 -3.61 6.60 -10.78
N ILE A 120 -3.10 7.63 -10.10
CA ILE A 120 -3.52 8.04 -8.75
C ILE A 120 -3.83 9.54 -8.79
N PRO A 121 -5.04 9.92 -9.25
CA PRO A 121 -5.39 11.33 -9.48
C PRO A 121 -5.31 12.22 -8.24
N SER A 122 -5.38 11.63 -7.04
CA SER A 122 -5.21 12.37 -5.80
C SER A 122 -3.81 12.94 -5.58
N LEU A 123 -2.82 12.47 -6.36
CA LEU A 123 -1.46 12.99 -6.37
C LEU A 123 -1.30 14.26 -7.22
N ALA A 124 -2.36 14.76 -7.89
CA ALA A 124 -2.26 15.86 -8.85
C ALA A 124 -1.51 17.10 -8.31
N GLU A 125 -1.77 17.47 -7.06
CA GLU A 125 -1.19 18.66 -6.38
C GLU A 125 0.18 18.40 -5.72
N LYS A 126 0.72 17.18 -5.83
CA LYS A 126 2.05 16.86 -5.29
C LYS A 126 3.14 17.51 -6.14
N ASP A 127 4.23 17.93 -5.50
CA ASP A 127 5.40 18.46 -6.20
C ASP A 127 6.04 17.38 -7.09
N ASP A 128 6.30 17.73 -8.35
CA ASP A 128 6.74 16.78 -9.37
C ASP A 128 8.15 16.24 -9.10
N ASP A 129 9.06 17.12 -8.66
CA ASP A 129 10.46 16.79 -8.41
C ASP A 129 10.59 15.92 -7.15
N GLN A 130 9.92 16.28 -6.07
CA GLN A 130 9.90 15.49 -4.85
C GLN A 130 9.25 14.12 -5.06
N LEU A 131 8.15 14.06 -5.81
CA LEU A 131 7.51 12.78 -6.16
C LEU A 131 8.44 11.93 -7.02
N GLN A 132 9.06 12.50 -8.05
CA GLN A 132 9.99 11.77 -8.92
C GLN A 132 11.20 11.22 -8.13
N ASN A 133 11.71 11.98 -7.15
CA ASN A 133 12.77 11.51 -6.26
C ASN A 133 12.35 10.29 -5.45
N LYS A 134 11.16 10.30 -4.84
CA LYS A 134 10.62 9.14 -4.10
C LYS A 134 10.43 7.93 -5.02
N LEU A 135 9.87 8.13 -6.22
CA LEU A 135 9.72 7.05 -7.20
C LEU A 135 11.08 6.44 -7.58
N THR A 136 12.08 7.28 -7.80
CA THR A 136 13.45 6.85 -8.16
C THR A 136 14.10 6.04 -7.04
N GLU A 137 13.99 6.49 -5.79
CA GLU A 137 14.47 5.74 -4.62
C GLU A 137 13.77 4.37 -4.51
N MET A 138 12.45 4.32 -4.70
CA MET A 138 11.68 3.07 -4.69
C MET A 138 12.13 2.10 -5.79
N GLN A 139 12.39 2.59 -7.02
CA GLN A 139 12.89 1.75 -8.12
C GLN A 139 14.29 1.22 -7.83
N ASN A 140 15.15 2.01 -7.18
CA ASN A 140 16.46 1.54 -6.72
C ASN A 140 16.32 0.41 -5.70
N LEU A 141 15.44 0.55 -4.70
CA LEU A 141 15.16 -0.50 -3.72
C LEU A 141 14.65 -1.78 -4.40
N LYS A 142 13.77 -1.66 -5.40
CA LYS A 142 13.31 -2.81 -6.19
C LYS A 142 14.44 -3.47 -6.99
N LYS A 143 15.34 -2.69 -7.58
CA LYS A 143 16.42 -3.19 -8.44
C LYS A 143 17.51 -3.91 -7.65
N TYR A 144 17.88 -3.37 -6.49
CA TYR A 144 19.00 -3.87 -5.68
C TYR A 144 18.57 -4.74 -4.50
N GLY A 145 17.32 -4.64 -4.08
CA GLY A 145 16.77 -5.36 -2.93
C GLY A 145 16.02 -6.64 -3.28
N ASN A 146 15.92 -7.03 -4.56
CA ASN A 146 15.36 -8.31 -4.97
C ASN A 146 16.45 -9.38 -5.10
#